data_AF-A0A3D3DID3-F1
#
_entry.id   AF-A0A3D3DID3-F1
#
_cell.length_a   1.000
_cell.length_b   1.000
_cell.length_c   1.000
_cell.angle_alpha   90.00
_cell.angle_beta   90.00
_cell.angle_gamma   90.00
#
_symmetry.space_group_name_H-M   'P 1'
#
loop_
_entity.id
_entity.type
_entity.pdbx_description
1 polymer ?
#
loop_
_entity_poly.entity_id
_entity_poly.type
_entity_poly.pdbx_seq_one_letter_code
_entity_poly.pdbx_strand_id
1 'polypeptide(L)'
;MGGEPLQHPKVTEFLSSTRRWFPQAVIRLVTNGILLPSMGQDFWQCCRANRISISITLYPPMLNKEDALRRLVSGENLELVINKTSTFWASLNPKGDSDPARALRACRKMYYTPFLKEGLLYLCPFSANVPTYNRVFAAQIPEKSGAIGIHAPGMTGWDVLEFLDRPAEVCRFCSFGTGVRKYDWKRTTKAKEEWNFDLVPGQE
;
A
#
# COMPACT_ATOMS: atom_id res chain seq x y z
N MET A 1 -0.55 -5.86 -1.09
CA MET A 1 -1.22 -4.95 -0.12
C MET A 1 -2.47 -4.39 -0.78
N GLY A 2 -3.44 -3.81 -0.06
CA GLY A 2 -4.66 -3.26 -0.67
C GLY A 2 -5.83 -3.23 0.30
N GLY A 3 -6.50 -4.37 0.47
CA GLY A 3 -7.51 -4.58 1.51
C GLY A 3 -6.91 -5.10 2.83
N GLU A 4 -7.76 -5.66 3.68
CA GLU A 4 -7.34 -6.34 4.91
C GLU A 4 -6.88 -7.77 4.61
N PRO A 5 -5.58 -8.11 4.74
CA PRO A 5 -5.06 -9.42 4.36
C PRO A 5 -5.62 -10.56 5.20
N LEU A 6 -6.04 -10.32 6.45
CA LEU A 6 -6.60 -11.35 7.33
C LEU A 6 -7.98 -11.84 6.89
N GLN A 7 -8.63 -11.18 5.93
CA GLN A 7 -9.85 -11.69 5.30
C GLN A 7 -9.57 -12.74 4.22
N HIS A 8 -8.32 -12.88 3.76
CA HIS A 8 -8.01 -13.81 2.69
C HIS A 8 -7.85 -15.24 3.22
N PRO A 9 -8.61 -16.24 2.71
CA PRO A 9 -8.60 -17.60 3.25
C PRO A 9 -7.23 -18.30 3.13
N LYS A 10 -6.38 -17.81 2.23
CA LYS A 10 -5.03 -18.33 1.96
C LYS A 10 -3.90 -17.46 2.52
N VAL A 11 -4.16 -16.62 3.53
CA VAL A 11 -3.13 -15.72 4.07
C VAL A 11 -1.85 -16.46 4.50
N THR A 12 -1.96 -17.64 5.09
CA THR A 12 -0.83 -18.49 5.52
C THR A 12 -0.02 -19.04 4.34
N GLU A 13 -0.69 -19.37 3.22
CA GLU A 13 -0.05 -19.81 1.97
C GLU A 13 0.84 -18.70 1.40
N PHE A 14 0.35 -17.45 1.39
CA PHE A 14 1.14 -16.31 0.93
C PHE A 14 2.35 -16.04 1.83
N LEU A 15 2.17 -16.10 3.16
CA LEU A 15 3.28 -15.88 4.11
C LEU A 15 4.37 -16.95 3.94
N SER A 16 3.97 -18.22 3.87
CA SER A 16 4.88 -19.35 3.71
C SER A 16 5.60 -19.31 2.35
N SER A 17 4.86 -19.04 1.28
CA SER A 17 5.43 -18.93 -0.06
C SER A 17 6.41 -17.76 -0.15
N THR A 18 6.08 -16.61 0.43
CA THR A 18 6.98 -15.45 0.45
C THR A 18 8.27 -15.78 1.20
N ARG A 19 8.20 -16.44 2.36
CA ARG A 19 9.40 -16.85 3.10
C ARG A 19 10.26 -17.86 2.33
N ARG A 20 9.63 -18.82 1.65
CA ARG A 20 10.34 -19.81 0.82
C ARG A 20 11.18 -19.14 -0.27
N TRP A 21 10.61 -18.19 -1.00
CA TRP A 21 11.28 -17.53 -2.13
C TRP A 21 12.17 -16.36 -1.70
N PHE A 22 11.94 -15.78 -0.53
CA PHE A 22 12.73 -14.68 0.03
C PHE A 22 13.24 -15.03 1.45
N PRO A 23 14.16 -16.01 1.57
CA PRO A 23 14.56 -16.56 2.88
C PRO A 23 15.23 -15.54 3.79
N GLN A 24 15.87 -14.51 3.23
CA GLN A 24 16.58 -13.47 3.97
C GLN A 24 15.77 -12.17 4.13
N ALA A 25 14.64 -12.02 3.42
CA ALA A 25 13.87 -10.77 3.48
C ALA A 25 13.20 -10.56 4.83
N VAL A 26 13.03 -9.29 5.22
CA VAL A 26 12.09 -8.92 6.27
C VAL A 26 10.69 -9.02 5.68
N ILE A 27 9.87 -9.93 6.23
CA ILE A 27 8.50 -10.15 5.77
C ILE A 27 7.56 -9.63 6.86
N ARG A 28 6.64 -8.77 6.44
CA ARG A 28 5.74 -8.05 7.33
C ARG A 28 4.31 -8.17 6.85
N LEU A 29 3.44 -8.67 7.72
CA LEU A 29 2.00 -8.65 7.51
C LEU A 29 1.47 -7.31 8.01
N VAL A 30 0.96 -6.48 7.08
CA VAL A 30 0.38 -5.17 7.41
C VAL A 30 -1.14 -5.30 7.52
N THR A 31 -1.71 -5.01 8.68
CA THR A 31 -3.14 -5.19 8.99
C THR A 31 -3.71 -3.98 9.76
N ASN A 32 -5.04 -3.80 9.72
CA ASN A 32 -5.74 -2.86 10.60
C ASN A 32 -5.93 -3.41 12.04
N GLY A 33 -5.60 -4.68 12.28
CA GLY A 33 -5.62 -5.31 13.59
C GLY A 33 -6.99 -5.80 14.08
N ILE A 34 -8.08 -5.51 13.37
CA ILE A 34 -9.45 -5.86 13.78
C ILE A 34 -9.62 -7.38 13.88
N LEU A 35 -9.09 -8.11 12.90
CA LEU A 35 -9.26 -9.57 12.79
C LEU A 35 -8.17 -10.38 13.49
N LEU A 36 -7.13 -9.74 14.03
CA LEU A 36 -6.04 -10.46 14.71
C LEU A 36 -6.56 -11.33 15.88
N PRO A 37 -7.45 -10.85 16.77
CA PRO A 37 -7.95 -11.67 17.88
C PRO A 37 -8.74 -12.92 17.46
N SER A 38 -9.28 -12.93 16.24
CA SER A 38 -10.03 -14.08 15.69
C SER A 38 -9.18 -15.09 14.94
N MET A 39 -7.88 -14.82 14.75
CA MET A 39 -7.02 -15.73 14.01
C MET A 39 -6.75 -17.02 14.80
N GLY A 40 -6.93 -18.17 14.14
CA GLY A 40 -6.67 -19.48 14.73
C GLY A 40 -5.18 -19.80 14.91
N GLN A 41 -4.89 -20.88 15.65
CA GLN A 41 -3.51 -21.28 15.97
C GLN A 41 -2.66 -21.60 14.73
N ASP A 42 -3.25 -22.15 13.67
CA ASP A 42 -2.54 -22.41 12.41
C ASP A 42 -1.92 -21.15 11.81
N PHE A 43 -2.61 -20.00 11.91
CA PHE A 43 -2.08 -18.72 11.46
C PHE A 43 -0.87 -18.29 12.29
N TRP A 44 -0.96 -18.36 13.62
CA TRP A 44 0.12 -17.95 14.52
C TRP A 44 1.34 -18.85 14.39
N GLN A 45 1.14 -20.16 14.28
CA GLN A 45 2.19 -21.14 13.99
C GLN A 45 2.87 -20.83 12.64
N CYS A 46 2.09 -20.56 11.60
CA CYS A 46 2.61 -20.15 10.29
C CYS A 46 3.47 -18.87 10.41
N CYS A 47 3.02 -17.85 11.13
CA CYS A 47 3.77 -16.62 11.35
C CYS A 47 5.11 -16.88 12.05
N ARG A 48 5.12 -17.70 13.11
CA ARG A 48 6.36 -18.08 13.83
C ARG A 48 7.32 -18.84 12.93
N ALA A 49 6.85 -19.93 12.31
CA ALA A 49 7.67 -20.80 11.47
C ALA A 49 8.31 -20.03 10.30
N ASN A 50 7.59 -19.02 9.78
CA ASN A 50 8.06 -18.21 8.67
C ASN A 50 8.70 -16.88 9.07
N ARG A 51 8.96 -16.62 10.36
CA ARG A 51 9.57 -15.38 10.85
C ARG A 51 8.86 -14.13 10.28
N ILE A 52 7.54 -14.09 10.46
CA ILE A 52 6.70 -12.97 9.99
C ILE A 52 6.57 -11.95 11.11
N SER A 53 6.88 -10.69 10.81
CA SER A 53 6.55 -9.56 11.68
C SER A 53 5.12 -9.08 11.44
N ILE A 54 4.43 -8.64 12.49
CA ILE A 54 3.10 -8.04 12.39
C ILE A 54 3.25 -6.52 12.45
N SER A 55 2.66 -5.82 11.50
CA SER A 55 2.59 -4.36 11.49
C SER A 55 1.15 -3.91 11.50
N ILE A 56 0.74 -3.28 12.59
CA ILE A 56 -0.62 -2.78 12.76
C ILE A 56 -0.63 -1.29 12.46
N THR A 57 -1.50 -0.87 11.54
CA THR A 57 -1.90 0.54 11.45
C THR A 57 -3.13 0.73 12.32
N LEU A 58 -2.95 1.36 13.48
CA LEU A 58 -4.03 1.70 14.40
C LEU A 58 -4.71 2.99 13.96
N TYR A 59 -5.94 2.84 13.50
CA TYR A 59 -6.86 3.94 13.22
C TYR A 59 -7.65 4.33 14.47
N PRO A 60 -8.30 5.51 14.51
CA PRO A 60 -9.00 6.02 15.69
C PRO A 60 -9.93 5.00 16.40
N PRO A 61 -10.75 4.19 15.69
CA PRO A 61 -11.63 3.22 16.35
C PRO A 61 -10.90 2.08 17.11
N MET A 62 -9.62 1.86 16.83
CA MET A 62 -8.82 0.77 17.40
C MET A 62 -7.82 1.24 18.46
N LEU A 63 -7.76 2.55 18.77
CA LEU A 63 -6.78 3.09 19.72
C LEU A 63 -6.90 2.48 21.12
N ASN A 64 -8.13 2.24 21.60
CA ASN A 64 -8.37 1.61 22.90
C ASN A 64 -8.07 0.10 22.93
N LYS A 65 -7.70 -0.50 21.80
CA LYS A 65 -7.35 -1.94 21.70
C LYS A 65 -5.85 -2.18 21.66
N GLU A 66 -5.03 -1.13 21.68
CA GLU A 66 -3.58 -1.25 21.53
C GLU A 66 -2.96 -2.24 22.53
N ASP A 67 -3.22 -2.09 23.83
CA ASP A 67 -2.61 -2.95 24.86
C ASP A 67 -3.01 -4.41 24.70
N ALA A 68 -4.27 -4.66 24.32
CA ALA A 68 -4.75 -6.01 24.05
C ALA A 68 -4.04 -6.62 22.82
N LEU A 69 -3.87 -5.84 21.75
CA LEU A 69 -3.16 -6.27 20.55
C LEU A 69 -1.66 -6.51 20.81
N ARG A 70 -1.02 -5.66 21.61
CA ARG A 70 0.37 -5.84 22.05
C ARG A 70 0.53 -7.15 22.82
N ARG A 71 -0.31 -7.38 23.83
CA ARG A 71 -0.28 -8.64 24.61
C ARG A 71 -0.53 -9.86 23.74
N LEU A 72 -1.50 -9.79 22.82
CA LEU A 72 -1.80 -10.88 21.90
C LEU A 72 -0.58 -11.27 21.05
N VAL A 73 0.02 -10.31 20.35
CA VAL A 73 1.14 -10.61 19.43
C VAL A 73 2.41 -11.00 20.19
N SER A 74 2.70 -10.33 21.32
CA SER A 74 3.84 -10.70 22.17
C SER A 74 3.67 -12.08 22.79
N GLY A 75 2.46 -12.47 23.18
CA GLY A 75 2.16 -13.81 23.69
C GLY A 75 2.41 -14.92 22.66
N GLU A 76 2.33 -14.59 21.37
CA GLU A 76 2.65 -15.50 20.26
C GLU A 76 4.14 -15.47 19.86
N ASN A 77 4.98 -14.72 20.60
CA ASN A 77 6.42 -14.53 20.38
C ASN A 77 6.77 -13.97 18.99
N LEU A 78 6.00 -12.99 18.51
CA LEU A 78 6.21 -12.34 17.22
C LEU A 78 6.65 -10.87 17.37
N GLU A 79 7.45 -10.39 16.41
CA GLU A 79 7.78 -8.96 16.31
C GLU A 79 6.52 -8.16 15.95
N LEU A 80 6.29 -7.06 16.68
CA LEU A 80 5.16 -6.16 16.47
C LEU A 80 5.64 -4.73 16.22
N VAL A 81 5.16 -4.13 15.13
CA VAL A 81 5.24 -2.69 14.87
C VAL A 81 3.83 -2.11 14.92
N ILE A 82 3.65 -1.02 15.68
CA ILE A 82 2.39 -0.29 15.72
C ILE A 82 2.62 1.11 15.19
N ASN A 83 1.89 1.47 14.13
CA ASN A 83 1.82 2.82 13.60
C ASN A 83 0.43 3.39 13.89
N LYS A 84 0.36 4.53 14.55
CA LYS A 84 -0.92 5.23 14.80
C LYS A 84 -1.07 6.32 13.76
N THR A 85 -2.25 6.42 13.15
CA THR A 85 -2.57 7.57 12.32
C THR A 85 -4.05 7.91 12.37
N SER A 86 -4.31 9.21 12.47
CA SER A 86 -5.63 9.81 12.29
C SER A 86 -5.65 10.76 11.08
N THR A 87 -4.60 10.79 10.27
CA THR A 87 -4.47 11.75 9.15
C THR A 87 -4.05 11.03 7.87
N PHE A 88 -4.71 11.40 6.77
CA PHE A 88 -4.54 10.84 5.44
C PHE A 88 -4.27 11.94 4.43
N TRP A 89 -3.62 11.55 3.34
CA TRP A 89 -3.14 12.49 2.34
C TRP A 89 -3.75 12.15 0.98
N ALA A 90 -4.41 13.13 0.38
CA ALA A 90 -4.80 13.10 -1.03
C ALA A 90 -3.64 13.69 -1.84
N SER A 91 -3.16 12.90 -2.80
CA SER A 91 -1.99 13.21 -3.62
C SER A 91 -2.24 13.06 -5.13
N LEU A 92 -3.49 12.81 -5.52
CA LEU A 92 -3.84 12.66 -6.91
C LEU A 92 -4.02 14.03 -7.56
N ASN A 93 -3.17 14.36 -8.53
CA ASN A 93 -3.34 15.48 -9.43
C ASN A 93 -4.21 15.10 -10.64
N PRO A 94 -5.49 15.52 -10.68
CA PRO A 94 -6.37 15.16 -11.79
C PRO A 94 -6.00 15.84 -13.11
N LYS A 95 -5.24 16.95 -13.10
CA LYS A 95 -4.84 17.67 -14.32
C LYS A 95 -3.75 16.95 -15.10
N GLY A 96 -2.98 16.07 -14.46
CA GLY A 96 -1.90 15.33 -15.14
C GLY A 96 -0.79 16.25 -15.66
N ASP A 97 -0.57 17.40 -15.01
CA ASP A 97 0.38 18.44 -15.41
C ASP A 97 1.62 18.52 -14.51
N SER A 98 1.78 17.58 -13.56
CA SER A 98 2.97 17.51 -12.71
C SER A 98 4.20 17.11 -13.51
N ASP A 99 5.37 17.66 -13.15
CA ASP A 99 6.66 17.16 -13.66
C ASP A 99 6.90 15.74 -13.11
N PRO A 100 6.96 14.71 -13.97
CA PRO A 100 6.97 13.31 -13.52
C PRO A 100 8.29 12.95 -12.82
N ALA A 101 9.41 13.55 -13.20
CA ALA A 101 10.71 13.28 -12.60
C ALA A 101 10.83 13.91 -11.21
N ARG A 102 10.33 15.14 -11.04
CA ARG A 102 10.17 15.81 -9.73
C ARG A 102 9.22 15.02 -8.85
N ALA A 103 8.08 14.56 -9.39
CA ALA A 103 7.10 13.80 -8.64
C ALA A 103 7.67 12.48 -8.12
N LEU A 104 8.35 11.71 -8.96
CA LEU A 104 9.00 10.47 -8.55
C LEU A 104 10.10 10.75 -7.51
N ARG A 105 11.00 11.71 -7.75
CA ARG A 105 12.07 12.05 -6.79
C ARG A 105 11.51 12.46 -5.43
N ALA A 106 10.46 13.29 -5.41
CA ALA A 106 9.81 13.70 -4.16
C ALA A 106 9.15 12.51 -3.45
N CYS A 107 8.49 11.63 -4.20
CA CYS A 107 7.91 10.40 -3.67
C CYS A 107 8.99 9.49 -3.06
N ARG A 108 10.11 9.27 -3.76
CA ARG A 108 11.21 8.38 -3.34
C ARG A 108 11.96 8.85 -2.09
N LYS A 109 11.94 10.16 -1.80
CA LYS A 109 12.42 10.70 -0.50
C LYS A 109 11.58 10.25 0.69
N MET A 110 10.32 9.89 0.46
CA MET A 110 9.36 9.50 1.51
C MET A 110 9.07 8.00 1.49
N TYR A 111 8.95 7.40 0.31
CA TYR A 111 8.41 6.06 0.12
C TYR A 111 9.12 5.30 -1.02
N TYR A 112 9.43 4.05 -0.75
CA TYR A 112 9.78 3.05 -1.77
C TYR A 112 8.78 1.89 -1.67
N THR A 113 7.66 2.01 -2.41
CA THR A 113 6.51 1.10 -2.29
C THR A 113 6.08 0.49 -3.63
N PRO A 114 6.93 -0.31 -4.30
CA PRO A 114 6.51 -1.13 -5.43
C PRO A 114 5.31 -2.01 -5.06
N PHE A 115 4.42 -2.24 -6.01
CA PHE A 115 3.15 -2.92 -5.75
C PHE A 115 2.92 -4.03 -6.76
N LEU A 116 2.86 -5.28 -6.29
CA LEU A 116 2.58 -6.44 -7.12
C LEU A 116 1.07 -6.67 -7.26
N LYS A 117 0.57 -6.76 -8.49
CA LYS A 117 -0.82 -7.10 -8.81
C LYS A 117 -0.89 -7.79 -10.17
N GLU A 118 -1.51 -8.97 -10.20
CA GLU A 118 -1.80 -9.72 -11.45
C GLU A 118 -0.56 -9.93 -12.34
N GLY A 119 0.57 -10.32 -11.74
CA GLY A 119 1.82 -10.59 -12.48
C GLY A 119 2.56 -9.33 -12.97
N LEU A 120 2.07 -8.14 -12.60
CA LEU A 120 2.69 -6.85 -12.89
C LEU A 120 3.22 -6.22 -11.59
N LEU A 121 4.46 -5.74 -11.62
CA LEU A 121 5.03 -4.93 -10.55
C LEU A 121 4.92 -3.45 -10.93
N TYR A 122 4.19 -2.68 -10.13
CA TYR A 122 3.92 -1.27 -10.35
C TYR A 122 4.85 -0.39 -9.51
N LEU A 123 5.16 0.83 -9.98
CA LEU A 123 5.98 1.82 -9.27
C LEU A 123 5.43 2.18 -7.89
N CYS A 124 4.10 2.18 -7.75
CA CYS A 124 3.39 2.56 -6.54
C CYS A 124 1.96 1.98 -6.50
N PRO A 125 1.28 2.00 -5.33
CA PRO A 125 -0.09 1.52 -5.20
C PRO A 125 -1.11 2.33 -6.01
N PHE A 126 -0.87 3.64 -6.23
CA PHE A 126 -1.77 4.48 -7.03
C PHE A 126 -1.85 3.95 -8.46
N SER A 127 -0.70 3.77 -9.11
CA SER A 127 -0.57 3.20 -10.45
C SER A 127 -1.30 1.86 -10.61
N ALA A 128 -1.13 0.94 -9.66
CA ALA A 128 -1.80 -0.37 -9.66
C ALA A 128 -3.34 -0.30 -9.52
N ASN A 129 -3.87 0.83 -9.03
CA ASN A 129 -5.30 1.03 -8.78
C ASN A 129 -5.95 2.03 -9.75
N VAL A 130 -5.20 2.57 -10.73
CA VAL A 130 -5.73 3.44 -11.78
C VAL A 130 -6.95 2.84 -12.50
N PRO A 131 -6.98 1.55 -12.89
CA PRO A 131 -8.18 0.98 -13.53
C PRO A 131 -9.44 1.07 -12.68
N THR A 132 -9.31 0.88 -11.35
CA THR A 132 -10.44 1.05 -10.41
C THR A 132 -10.87 2.51 -10.35
N TYR A 133 -9.91 3.44 -10.24
CA TYR A 133 -10.20 4.88 -10.17
C TYR A 133 -10.91 5.38 -11.44
N ASN A 134 -10.37 5.04 -12.62
CA ASN A 134 -10.96 5.39 -13.92
C ASN A 134 -12.40 4.90 -14.04
N ARG A 135 -12.65 3.63 -13.69
CA ARG A 135 -13.99 3.03 -13.74
C ARG A 135 -14.98 3.70 -12.79
N VAL A 136 -14.56 4.04 -11.56
CA VAL A 136 -15.46 4.62 -10.54
C VAL A 136 -15.76 6.09 -10.81
N PHE A 137 -14.80 6.86 -11.32
CA PHE A 137 -14.90 8.31 -11.45
C PHE A 137 -14.92 8.82 -12.90
N ALA A 138 -15.12 7.93 -13.86
CA ALA A 138 -15.08 8.20 -15.30
C ALA A 138 -13.84 9.04 -15.70
N ALA A 139 -12.68 8.70 -15.12
CA ALA A 139 -11.41 9.38 -15.38
C ALA A 139 -10.61 8.65 -16.47
N GLN A 140 -9.60 9.33 -17.02
CA GLN A 140 -8.78 8.84 -18.13
C GLN A 140 -7.29 8.88 -17.79
N ILE A 141 -6.92 8.40 -16.59
CA ILE A 141 -5.52 8.28 -16.20
C ILE A 141 -4.91 7.07 -16.93
N PRO A 142 -3.68 7.17 -17.49
CA PRO A 142 -3.07 6.07 -18.23
C PRO A 142 -2.97 4.76 -17.40
N GLU A 143 -3.74 3.75 -17.79
CA GLU A 143 -3.70 2.43 -17.16
C GLU A 143 -2.38 1.72 -17.43
N LYS A 144 -1.94 0.89 -16.48
CA LYS A 144 -0.66 0.15 -16.53
C LYS A 144 0.59 1.03 -16.68
N SER A 145 0.47 2.35 -16.67
CA SER A 145 1.61 3.25 -16.66
C SER A 145 2.41 3.09 -15.38
N GLY A 146 3.72 2.85 -15.50
CA GLY A 146 4.57 2.51 -14.37
C GLY A 146 4.44 1.05 -13.91
N ALA A 147 4.06 0.13 -14.80
CA ALA A 147 4.07 -1.31 -14.54
C ALA A 147 5.10 -2.06 -15.39
N ILE A 148 5.74 -3.07 -14.81
CA ILE A 148 6.60 -4.03 -15.50
C ILE A 148 6.12 -5.47 -15.28
N GLY A 149 6.13 -6.28 -16.33
CA GLY A 149 5.72 -7.68 -16.27
C GLY A 149 6.87 -8.57 -15.80
N ILE A 150 6.75 -9.16 -14.60
CA ILE A 150 7.83 -9.95 -14.00
C ILE A 150 7.98 -11.36 -14.58
N HIS A 151 7.07 -11.75 -15.49
CA HIS A 151 7.09 -13.05 -16.17
C HIS A 151 7.54 -12.94 -17.64
N ALA A 152 8.00 -11.77 -18.08
CA ALA A 152 8.46 -11.59 -19.44
C ALA A 152 9.73 -12.45 -19.72
N PRO A 153 9.85 -13.09 -20.90
CA PRO A 153 11.05 -13.84 -21.25
C PRO A 153 12.31 -12.97 -21.16
N GLY A 154 13.37 -13.51 -20.53
CA GLY A 154 14.63 -12.79 -20.35
C GLY A 154 14.62 -11.71 -19.26
N MET A 155 13.50 -11.49 -18.56
CA MET A 155 13.40 -10.52 -17.46
C MET A 155 14.34 -10.88 -16.30
N THR A 156 15.16 -9.93 -15.89
CA THR A 156 16.05 -10.05 -14.72
C THR A 156 15.59 -9.14 -13.58
N GLY A 157 16.09 -9.41 -12.37
CA GLY A 157 15.87 -8.51 -11.23
C GLY A 157 16.45 -7.11 -11.46
N TRP A 158 17.52 -6.98 -12.26
CA TRP A 158 18.14 -5.69 -12.57
C TRP A 158 17.26 -4.84 -13.47
N ASP A 159 16.61 -5.44 -14.46
CA ASP A 159 15.64 -4.75 -15.32
C ASP A 159 14.48 -4.19 -14.49
N VAL A 160 14.02 -4.97 -13.51
CA VAL A 160 12.96 -4.56 -12.57
C VAL A 160 13.41 -3.39 -11.70
N LEU A 161 14.61 -3.46 -11.11
CA LEU A 161 15.13 -2.39 -10.26
C LEU A 161 15.34 -1.10 -11.05
N GLU A 162 15.93 -1.19 -12.23
CA GLU A 162 16.12 -0.04 -13.12
C GLU A 162 14.79 0.59 -13.53
N PHE A 163 13.77 -0.23 -13.82
CA PHE A 163 12.43 0.26 -14.12
C PHE A 163 11.82 1.02 -12.93
N LEU A 164 11.96 0.50 -11.70
CA LEU A 164 11.33 1.06 -10.50
C LEU A 164 11.88 2.44 -10.10
N ASP A 165 13.04 2.82 -10.63
CA ASP A 165 13.71 4.10 -10.41
C ASP A 165 13.51 5.12 -11.54
N ARG A 166 12.72 4.77 -12.58
CA ARG A 166 12.38 5.67 -13.68
C ARG A 166 10.97 6.26 -13.54
N PRO A 167 10.77 7.56 -13.85
CA PRO A 167 9.44 8.15 -13.88
C PRO A 167 8.58 7.54 -14.99
N ALA A 168 7.26 7.54 -14.80
CA ALA A 168 6.29 7.08 -15.78
C ALA A 168 5.16 8.10 -15.96
N GLU A 169 4.34 7.96 -17.01
CA GLU A 169 3.22 8.89 -17.29
C GLU A 169 2.27 9.07 -16.10
N VAL A 170 2.02 8.03 -15.32
CA VAL A 170 1.20 8.11 -14.10
C VAL A 170 1.75 9.10 -13.06
N CYS A 171 3.06 9.37 -13.06
CA CYS A 171 3.69 10.34 -12.17
C CYS A 171 3.23 11.78 -12.45
N ARG A 172 2.74 12.08 -13.66
CA ARG A 172 2.15 13.38 -13.99
C ARG A 172 0.88 13.67 -13.18
N PHE A 173 0.19 12.61 -12.76
CA PHE A 173 -1.02 12.64 -11.94
C PHE A 173 -0.72 12.56 -10.44
N CYS A 174 0.53 12.78 -10.04
CA CYS A 174 0.95 12.72 -8.64
C CYS A 174 1.41 14.11 -8.17
N SER A 175 0.80 14.62 -7.10
CA SER A 175 1.13 15.92 -6.53
C SER A 175 2.32 15.89 -5.57
N PHE A 176 2.94 14.73 -5.34
CA PHE A 176 4.16 14.66 -4.52
C PHE A 176 5.22 15.60 -5.12
N GLY A 177 5.67 16.59 -4.34
CA GLY A 177 6.61 17.61 -4.80
C GLY A 177 5.98 18.97 -5.15
N THR A 178 4.66 19.06 -5.29
CA THR A 178 3.91 20.33 -5.39
C THR A 178 3.00 20.55 -4.17
N GLY A 179 2.54 19.48 -3.53
CA GLY A 179 1.78 19.54 -2.28
C GLY A 179 0.94 18.28 -2.06
N VAL A 180 0.36 18.14 -0.87
CA VAL A 180 -0.66 17.10 -0.59
C VAL A 180 -1.77 17.72 0.25
N ARG A 181 -3.01 17.28 0.04
CA ARG A 181 -4.14 17.69 0.86
C ARG A 181 -4.27 16.72 2.03
N LYS A 182 -4.03 17.21 3.25
CA LYS A 182 -4.23 16.41 4.47
C LYS A 182 -5.69 16.45 4.89
N TYR A 183 -6.20 15.35 5.42
CA TYR A 183 -7.53 15.26 6.00
C TYR A 183 -7.57 14.22 7.11
N ASP A 184 -8.50 14.37 8.04
CA ASP A 184 -8.64 13.44 9.16
C ASP A 184 -9.27 12.11 8.73
N TRP A 185 -8.94 11.07 9.48
CA TRP A 185 -9.58 9.76 9.36
C TRP A 185 -11.08 9.94 9.52
N LYS A 186 -11.81 9.44 8.54
CA LYS A 186 -13.27 9.38 8.54
C LYS A 186 -13.73 8.23 7.67
N ARG A 187 -14.98 7.82 7.85
CA ARG A 187 -15.62 6.88 6.94
C ARG A 187 -15.72 7.52 5.55
N THR A 188 -15.31 6.78 4.54
CA THR A 188 -15.39 7.23 3.13
C THR A 188 -16.83 7.48 2.72
N THR A 189 -17.09 8.59 2.04
CA THR A 189 -18.33 8.87 1.31
C THR A 189 -18.27 8.37 -0.14
N LYS A 190 -17.12 7.81 -0.54
CA LYS A 190 -16.78 7.40 -1.91
C LYS A 190 -16.77 8.54 -2.93
N ALA A 191 -16.61 9.78 -2.45
CA ALA A 191 -16.61 10.97 -3.27
C ALA A 191 -15.20 11.27 -3.83
N LYS A 192 -15.10 11.61 -5.12
CA LYS A 192 -13.83 11.77 -5.86
C LYS A 192 -12.83 12.69 -5.16
N GLU A 193 -13.37 13.63 -4.39
CA GLU A 193 -12.69 14.63 -3.58
C GLU A 193 -11.76 14.00 -2.55
N GLU A 194 -12.09 12.84 -2.01
CA GLU A 194 -11.27 12.14 -1.02
C GLU A 194 -9.87 11.78 -1.54
N TRP A 195 -9.71 11.66 -2.86
CA TRP A 195 -8.44 11.28 -3.49
C TRP A 195 -7.69 12.44 -4.13
N ASN A 196 -8.40 13.45 -4.63
CA ASN A 196 -7.82 14.58 -5.37
C ASN A 196 -7.12 15.58 -4.44
N PHE A 197 -5.90 16.00 -4.82
CA PHE A 197 -5.16 17.08 -4.12
C PHE A 197 -5.76 18.45 -4.44
N ASP A 198 -6.14 18.67 -5.71
CA ASP A 198 -6.74 19.88 -6.23
C ASP A 198 -8.26 19.74 -6.19
N LEU A 199 -8.84 19.93 -5.01
CA LEU A 199 -10.21 20.41 -4.91
C LEU A 199 -10.33 21.39 -3.74
N VAL A 200 -10.29 22.68 -4.11
CA VAL A 200 -11.30 23.64 -3.64
C VAL A 200 -11.85 24.35 -4.87
N PRO A 201 -13.03 23.95 -5.36
CA PRO A 201 -13.98 24.91 -5.91
C PRO A 201 -15.21 24.96 -4.99
N GLY A 202 -15.46 26.11 -4.35
CA GLY A 202 -16.54 26.28 -3.36
C GLY A 202 -16.20 27.06 -2.08
N GLN A 203 -15.14 27.87 -2.07
CA GLN A 203 -15.14 29.14 -1.32
C GLN A 203 -15.59 30.27 -2.27
N GLU A 204 -16.77 30.11 -2.88
CA GLU A 204 -17.53 31.21 -3.48
C GLU A 204 -18.62 31.65 -2.50
#